data_AF-A0A5D2KAH5-F1
#
_entry.id   AF-A0A5D2KAH5-F1
#
_cell.length_a   1.000
_cell.length_b   1.000
_cell.length_c   1.000
_cell.angle_alpha   90.00
_cell.angle_beta   90.00
_cell.angle_gamma   90.00
#
_symmetry.space_group_name_H-M   'P 1'
#
loop_
_entity.id
_entity.type
_entity.pdbx_description
1 polymer ?
#
loop_
_entity_poly.entity_id
_entity_poly.type
_entity_poly.pdbx_seq_one_letter_code
_entity_poly.pdbx_strand_id
1 'polypeptide(L)'
;MHLPKKRFTDFAAVRQEISDETDRETGRSKQISSVPIHLSIFSPNVVNLTLIDLPGLTKVAIEGQSETIVQDIENMVRSFIEKPNCIILAISPANQDLATSDAIKIAREVDPKGDRTFGVLTKIDLMDKGTNAVDILEGKSYKLQFPWVGVVNRSQADINKSVDMIAARRREREYFQSSPEYSHLAHRMGSEHLGKMLSKHL
;
A
#
# COMPACT_ATOMS: atom_id res chain seq x y z
N MET A 1 -7.87 2.80 22.38
CA MET A 1 -6.40 2.64 22.45
C MET A 1 -6.09 1.59 23.50
N HIS A 2 -5.23 0.62 23.17
CA HIS A 2 -4.70 -0.41 24.07
C HIS A 2 -3.81 0.16 25.19
N LEU A 3 -3.32 1.40 25.03
CA LEU A 3 -2.69 2.20 26.10
C LEU A 3 -3.33 3.60 26.19
N PRO A 4 -4.51 3.76 26.82
CA PRO A 4 -5.33 4.97 26.74
C PRO A 4 -4.71 6.26 27.32
N LYS A 5 -3.50 6.21 27.89
CA LYS A 5 -2.80 7.36 28.49
C LYS A 5 -1.38 7.59 27.95
N LYS A 6 -0.89 6.75 27.02
CA LYS A 6 0.47 6.87 26.49
C LYS A 6 0.43 7.63 25.17
N ARG A 7 1.02 8.84 25.15
CA ARG A 7 1.24 9.59 23.92
C ARG A 7 2.61 9.24 23.38
N PHE A 8 2.66 8.79 22.14
CA PHE A 8 3.91 8.56 21.43
C PHE A 8 4.26 9.80 20.62
N THR A 9 5.46 10.32 20.80
CA THR A 9 6.02 11.43 20.01
C THR A 9 7.06 10.95 19.00
N ASP A 10 7.48 9.68 19.11
CA ASP A 10 8.46 9.04 18.23
C ASP A 10 7.79 7.93 17.41
N PHE A 11 7.90 8.01 16.09
CA PHE A 11 7.39 7.00 15.17
C PHE A 11 8.09 5.64 15.30
N ALA A 12 9.35 5.59 15.75
CA ALA A 12 9.99 4.32 16.03
C ALA A 12 9.30 3.60 17.20
N ALA A 13 8.94 4.32 18.26
CA ALA A 13 8.19 3.78 19.38
C ALA A 13 6.76 3.35 18.98
N VAL A 14 6.10 4.08 18.08
CA VAL A 14 4.78 3.66 17.52
C VAL A 14 4.90 2.34 16.78
N ARG A 15 5.91 2.19 15.91
CA ARG A 15 6.12 0.93 15.17
C ARG A 15 6.40 -0.25 16.10
N GLN A 16 7.20 -0.04 17.14
CA GLN A 16 7.46 -1.07 18.13
C GLN A 16 6.19 -1.48 18.86
N GLU A 17 5.36 -0.52 19.29
CA GLU A 17 4.10 -0.84 19.98
C GLU A 17 3.12 -1.61 19.07
N ILE A 18 3.03 -1.25 17.77
CA ILE A 18 2.23 -2.02 16.81
C ILE A 18 2.72 -3.48 16.72
N SER A 19 4.04 -3.68 16.67
CA SER A 19 4.63 -5.03 16.66
C SER A 19 4.32 -5.78 17.95
N ASP A 20 4.48 -5.14 19.10
CA ASP A 20 4.25 -5.75 20.41
C ASP A 20 2.77 -6.12 20.59
N GLU A 21 1.85 -5.28 20.14
CA GLU A 21 0.41 -5.54 20.21
C GLU A 21 -0.01 -6.64 19.22
N THR A 22 0.58 -6.67 18.03
CA THR A 22 0.39 -7.77 17.07
C THR A 22 0.82 -9.09 17.68
N ASP A 23 2.00 -9.13 18.32
CA ASP A 23 2.53 -10.33 18.98
C ASP A 23 1.69 -10.78 20.18
N ARG A 24 1.10 -9.84 20.94
CA ARG A 24 0.21 -10.14 22.06
C ARG A 24 -1.07 -10.83 21.60
N GLU A 25 -1.67 -10.35 20.51
CA GLU A 25 -2.92 -10.88 19.97
C GLU A 25 -2.72 -12.20 19.22
N THR A 26 -1.61 -12.38 18.50
CA THR A 26 -1.33 -13.59 17.71
C THR A 26 -0.47 -14.63 18.44
N GLY A 27 -0.01 -14.32 19.66
CA GLY A 27 0.78 -15.23 20.49
C GLY A 27 2.17 -15.56 19.93
N ARG A 28 2.78 -14.64 19.16
CA ARG A 28 4.02 -14.85 18.37
C ARG A 28 3.95 -16.01 17.38
N SER A 29 2.76 -16.51 17.09
CA SER A 29 2.53 -17.47 16.03
C SER A 29 2.35 -16.74 14.70
N LYS A 30 2.55 -17.43 13.56
CA LYS A 30 2.30 -16.84 12.23
C LYS A 30 0.80 -16.71 11.91
N GLN A 31 -0.07 -16.70 12.92
CA GLN A 31 -1.51 -16.56 12.76
C GLN A 31 -1.91 -15.10 12.57
N ILE A 32 -3.12 -14.90 12.08
CA ILE A 32 -3.69 -13.59 11.81
C ILE A 32 -4.83 -13.34 12.78
N SER A 33 -4.89 -12.14 13.34
CA SER A 33 -6.00 -11.70 14.19
C SER A 33 -6.94 -10.81 13.38
N SER A 34 -8.25 -11.00 13.56
CA SER A 34 -9.28 -10.10 13.03
C SER A 34 -9.53 -8.88 13.93
N VAL A 35 -8.87 -8.81 15.09
CA VAL A 35 -8.98 -7.69 16.02
C VAL A 35 -8.16 -6.50 15.49
N PRO A 36 -8.79 -5.35 15.19
CA PRO A 36 -8.09 -4.21 14.63
C PRO A 36 -7.27 -3.45 15.69
N ILE A 37 -6.07 -3.01 15.30
CA ILE A 37 -5.25 -2.10 16.11
C ILE A 37 -5.62 -0.65 15.75
N HIS A 38 -6.30 0.04 16.66
CA HIS A 38 -6.66 1.45 16.46
C HIS A 38 -5.54 2.41 16.86
N LEU A 39 -5.01 3.14 15.89
CA LEU A 39 -4.02 4.20 16.08
C LEU A 39 -4.62 5.58 15.72
N SER A 40 -4.40 6.57 16.58
CA SER A 40 -4.73 7.97 16.30
C SER A 40 -3.45 8.80 16.23
N ILE A 41 -3.14 9.32 15.05
CA ILE A 41 -1.96 10.15 14.80
C ILE A 41 -2.41 11.62 14.76
N PHE A 42 -1.77 12.47 15.56
CA PHE A 42 -2.03 13.91 15.59
C PHE A 42 -0.85 14.65 14.99
N SER A 43 -1.10 15.46 13.97
CA SER A 43 -0.11 16.34 13.38
C SER A 43 -0.79 17.60 12.83
N PRO A 44 -0.19 18.79 12.98
CA PRO A 44 -0.73 20.02 12.39
C PRO A 44 -0.63 20.02 10.85
N ASN A 45 0.12 19.07 10.27
CA ASN A 45 0.40 19.01 8.83
C ASN A 45 -0.33 17.88 8.11
N VAL A 46 -1.32 17.23 8.75
CA VAL A 46 -2.09 16.13 8.16
C VAL A 46 -3.58 16.46 8.16
N VAL A 47 -4.30 15.91 7.18
CA VAL A 47 -5.77 15.97 7.14
C VAL A 47 -6.36 14.88 8.03
N ASN A 48 -7.61 15.07 8.46
CA ASN A 48 -8.35 14.03 9.18
C ASN A 48 -8.69 12.89 8.20
N LEU A 49 -7.93 11.80 8.27
CA LEU A 49 -8.10 10.64 7.42
C LEU A 49 -8.02 9.35 8.23
N THR A 50 -8.91 8.41 7.90
CA THR A 50 -8.84 7.03 8.39
C THR A 50 -8.12 6.19 7.34
N LEU A 51 -6.93 5.70 7.69
CA LEU A 51 -6.18 4.72 6.90
C LEU A 51 -6.37 3.35 7.53
N ILE A 52 -6.64 2.35 6.70
CA ILE A 52 -6.78 0.95 7.13
C ILE A 52 -5.68 0.17 6.41
N ASP A 53 -4.76 -0.38 7.20
CA ASP A 53 -3.75 -1.32 6.72
C ASP A 53 -4.30 -2.75 6.88
N LEU A 54 -4.30 -3.51 5.79
CA LEU A 54 -4.91 -4.85 5.74
C LEU A 54 -3.83 -5.89 5.48
N PRO A 55 -3.99 -7.14 5.96
CA PRO A 55 -3.06 -8.21 5.65
C PRO A 55 -2.91 -8.40 4.14
N GLY A 56 -1.69 -8.70 3.69
CA GLY A 56 -1.44 -9.02 2.29
C GLY A 56 -2.18 -10.31 1.87
N LEU A 57 -2.78 -10.29 0.69
CA LEU A 57 -3.42 -11.47 0.12
C LEU A 57 -2.37 -12.56 -0.12
N THR A 58 -2.52 -13.72 0.54
CA THR A 58 -1.64 -14.88 0.37
C THR A 58 -2.35 -15.95 -0.46
N LYS A 59 -1.59 -16.73 -1.24
CA LYS A 59 -2.14 -17.82 -2.07
C LYS A 59 -1.99 -19.20 -1.44
N VAL A 60 -1.15 -19.31 -0.41
CA VAL A 60 -0.81 -20.59 0.23
C VAL A 60 -0.74 -20.41 1.74
N ALA A 61 -1.26 -21.39 2.47
CA ALA A 61 -1.01 -21.52 3.89
C ALA A 61 0.42 -22.03 4.10
N ILE A 62 1.14 -21.42 5.03
CA ILE A 62 2.45 -21.92 5.47
C ILE A 62 2.30 -22.81 6.70
N GLU A 63 3.32 -23.62 6.97
CA GLU A 63 3.34 -24.52 8.14
C GLU A 63 3.03 -23.76 9.44
N GLY A 64 2.03 -24.26 10.18
CA GLY A 64 1.52 -23.64 11.41
C GLY A 64 0.33 -22.70 11.25
N GLN A 65 -0.15 -22.45 10.02
CA GLN A 65 -1.40 -21.72 9.76
C GLN A 65 -2.58 -22.66 9.52
N SER A 66 -3.80 -22.17 9.76
CA SER A 66 -5.03 -22.86 9.37
C SER A 66 -5.10 -23.04 7.85
N GLU A 67 -5.69 -24.13 7.38
CA GLU A 67 -5.98 -24.33 5.95
C GLU A 67 -6.94 -23.25 5.40
N THR A 68 -7.75 -22.63 6.27
CA THR A 68 -8.70 -21.56 5.91
C THR A 68 -8.08 -20.17 5.84
N ILE A 69 -6.79 -20.00 6.20
CA ILE A 69 -6.18 -18.68 6.40
C ILE A 69 -6.30 -17.76 5.19
N VAL A 70 -6.19 -18.32 3.98
CA VAL A 70 -6.34 -17.57 2.73
C VAL A 70 -7.74 -16.97 2.62
N GLN A 71 -8.77 -17.78 2.89
CA GLN A 71 -10.17 -17.33 2.86
C GLN A 71 -10.46 -16.33 3.98
N ASP A 72 -9.87 -16.54 5.17
CA ASP A 72 -10.06 -15.65 6.32
C ASP A 72 -9.48 -14.26 6.06
N ILE A 73 -8.29 -14.18 5.45
CA ILE A 73 -7.69 -12.91 4.99
C ILE A 73 -8.59 -12.25 3.95
N GLU A 74 -9.04 -13.01 2.95
CA GLU A 74 -9.87 -12.46 1.88
C GLU A 74 -11.18 -11.89 2.42
N ASN A 75 -11.87 -12.64 3.30
CA ASN A 75 -13.09 -12.20 3.96
C ASN A 75 -12.86 -10.94 4.81
N MET A 76 -11.73 -10.89 5.52
CA MET A 76 -11.35 -9.70 6.30
C MET A 76 -11.20 -8.50 5.39
N VAL A 77 -10.42 -8.61 4.31
CA VAL A 77 -10.22 -7.53 3.34
C VAL A 77 -11.56 -7.06 2.76
N ARG A 78 -12.41 -8.00 2.29
CA ARG A 78 -13.75 -7.71 1.74
C ARG A 78 -14.61 -6.90 2.70
N SER A 79 -14.63 -7.26 3.99
CA SER A 79 -15.43 -6.56 5.00
C SER A 79 -15.10 -5.06 5.14
N PHE A 80 -13.89 -4.64 4.73
CA PHE A 80 -13.49 -3.23 4.70
C PHE A 80 -13.78 -2.58 3.35
N ILE A 81 -13.45 -3.25 2.24
CA ILE A 81 -13.53 -2.66 0.90
C ILE A 81 -14.95 -2.69 0.29
N GLU A 82 -15.88 -3.50 0.80
CA GLU A 82 -17.29 -3.52 0.36
C GLU A 82 -18.06 -2.25 0.73
N LYS A 83 -17.56 -1.49 1.71
CA LYS A 83 -18.20 -0.24 2.13
C LYS A 83 -18.11 0.79 1.00
N PRO A 84 -19.23 1.42 0.58
CA PRO A 84 -19.22 2.34 -0.56
C PRO A 84 -18.40 3.61 -0.31
N ASN A 85 -18.32 4.06 0.94
CA ASN A 85 -17.52 5.22 1.35
C ASN A 85 -16.09 4.80 1.74
N CYS A 86 -15.41 4.07 0.85
CA CYS A 86 -14.04 3.61 1.03
C CYS A 86 -13.28 3.74 -0.30
N ILE A 87 -12.16 4.45 -0.27
CA ILE A 87 -11.21 4.48 -1.37
C ILE A 87 -10.37 3.20 -1.32
N ILE A 88 -10.31 2.48 -2.45
CA ILE A 88 -9.49 1.28 -2.60
C ILE A 88 -8.19 1.67 -3.29
N LEU A 89 -7.06 1.44 -2.61
CA LEU A 89 -5.73 1.52 -3.21
C LEU A 89 -5.31 0.12 -3.67
N ALA A 90 -5.50 -0.18 -4.95
CA ALA A 90 -5.10 -1.45 -5.55
C ALA A 90 -3.59 -1.42 -5.88
N ILE A 91 -2.78 -1.83 -4.89
CA ILE A 91 -1.32 -1.81 -4.99
C ILE A 91 -0.83 -3.09 -5.66
N SER A 92 -0.07 -2.95 -6.75
CA SER A 92 0.56 -4.07 -7.45
C SER A 92 2.06 -3.80 -7.66
N PRO A 93 2.93 -4.81 -7.53
CA PRO A 93 4.34 -4.66 -7.86
C PRO A 93 4.52 -4.69 -9.39
N ALA A 94 5.35 -3.79 -9.92
CA ALA A 94 5.56 -3.64 -11.36
C ALA A 94 6.44 -4.74 -11.97
N ASN A 95 7.17 -5.49 -11.14
CA ASN A 95 7.97 -6.64 -11.57
C ASN A 95 7.16 -7.94 -11.67
N GLN A 96 5.84 -7.88 -11.55
CA GLN A 96 4.92 -9.00 -11.74
C GLN A 96 3.86 -8.60 -12.77
N ASP A 97 3.28 -9.60 -13.43
CA ASP A 97 2.20 -9.35 -14.38
C ASP A 97 0.95 -8.84 -13.64
N LEU A 98 0.44 -7.70 -14.08
CA LEU A 98 -0.75 -7.07 -13.53
C LEU A 98 -1.98 -7.98 -13.64
N ALA A 99 -2.05 -8.84 -14.66
CA ALA A 99 -3.14 -9.79 -14.83
C ALA A 99 -3.24 -10.80 -13.66
N THR A 100 -2.16 -10.97 -12.89
CA THR A 100 -2.10 -11.87 -11.73
C THR A 100 -2.34 -11.16 -10.39
N SER A 101 -2.63 -9.86 -10.43
CA SER A 101 -2.83 -9.03 -9.24
C SER A 101 -4.15 -9.35 -8.54
N ASP A 102 -4.07 -9.97 -7.36
CA ASP A 102 -5.22 -10.26 -6.52
C ASP A 102 -5.90 -8.97 -6.01
N ALA A 103 -5.12 -7.90 -5.81
CA ALA A 103 -5.63 -6.60 -5.39
C ALA A 103 -6.57 -5.98 -6.44
N ILE A 104 -6.21 -6.09 -7.73
CA ILE A 104 -7.07 -5.61 -8.82
C ILE A 104 -8.30 -6.49 -8.99
N LYS A 105 -8.12 -7.81 -8.87
CA LYS A 105 -9.22 -8.77 -8.93
C LYS A 105 -10.29 -8.46 -7.87
N ILE A 106 -9.88 -8.39 -6.61
CA ILE A 106 -10.82 -8.18 -5.49
C ILE A 106 -11.46 -6.78 -5.54
N ALA A 107 -10.70 -5.75 -5.94
CA ALA A 107 -11.23 -4.40 -6.09
C ALA A 107 -12.35 -4.35 -7.15
N ARG A 108 -12.17 -5.02 -8.29
CA ARG A 108 -13.16 -5.05 -9.38
C ARG A 108 -14.44 -5.78 -9.00
N GLU A 109 -14.38 -6.75 -8.10
CA GLU A 109 -15.58 -7.45 -7.62
C GLU A 109 -16.47 -6.54 -6.76
N VAL A 110 -15.88 -5.64 -5.96
CA VAL A 110 -16.62 -4.72 -5.07
C VAL A 110 -16.79 -3.31 -5.64
N ASP A 111 -16.05 -2.97 -6.70
CA ASP A 111 -16.13 -1.72 -7.46
C ASP A 111 -15.98 -1.99 -8.98
N PRO A 112 -16.99 -2.60 -9.63
CA PRO A 112 -16.89 -2.97 -11.04
C PRO A 112 -16.74 -1.79 -12.01
N LYS A 113 -17.19 -0.59 -11.59
CA LYS A 113 -17.09 0.64 -12.38
C LYS A 113 -15.75 1.34 -12.19
N GLY A 114 -15.04 1.04 -11.09
CA GLY A 114 -13.78 1.68 -10.73
C GLY A 114 -13.95 3.09 -10.16
N ASP A 115 -15.13 3.42 -9.63
CA ASP A 115 -15.49 4.77 -9.18
C ASP A 115 -14.74 5.21 -7.92
N ARG A 116 -14.12 4.26 -7.21
CA ARG A 116 -13.36 4.49 -5.97
C ARG A 116 -12.05 3.69 -5.88
N THR A 117 -11.60 3.12 -6.99
CA THR A 117 -10.39 2.28 -7.06
C THR A 117 -9.23 2.98 -7.77
N PHE A 118 -8.15 3.21 -7.04
CA PHE A 118 -6.91 3.81 -7.54
C PHE A 118 -5.83 2.75 -7.70
N GLY A 119 -5.24 2.68 -8.89
CA GLY A 119 -4.15 1.77 -9.20
C GLY A 119 -2.80 2.36 -8.80
N VAL A 120 -2.03 1.62 -8.01
CA VAL A 120 -0.68 2.02 -7.59
C VAL A 120 0.32 0.94 -8.00
N LEU A 121 1.33 1.33 -8.77
CA LEU A 121 2.45 0.46 -9.11
C LEU A 121 3.65 0.73 -8.21
N THR A 122 4.10 -0.31 -7.51
CA THR A 122 5.30 -0.25 -6.65
C THR A 122 6.46 -1.00 -7.30
N LYS A 123 7.68 -0.86 -6.77
CA LYS A 123 8.86 -1.62 -7.23
C LYS A 123 9.18 -1.43 -8.73
N ILE A 124 8.82 -0.28 -9.30
CA ILE A 124 9.10 0.06 -10.71
C ILE A 124 10.61 0.10 -10.96
N ASP A 125 11.39 0.48 -9.94
CA ASP A 125 12.85 0.46 -9.92
C ASP A 125 13.47 -0.95 -9.98
N LEU A 126 12.68 -1.99 -9.71
CA LEU A 126 13.13 -3.40 -9.69
C LEU A 126 12.65 -4.19 -10.91
N MET A 127 12.16 -3.52 -11.96
CA MET A 127 11.77 -4.19 -13.20
C MET A 127 13.00 -4.71 -13.96
N ASP A 128 12.80 -5.78 -14.73
CA ASP A 128 13.85 -6.38 -15.53
C ASP A 128 14.33 -5.41 -16.62
N LYS A 129 15.64 -5.37 -16.84
CA LYS A 129 16.25 -4.50 -17.87
C LYS A 129 15.67 -4.82 -19.24
N GLY A 130 15.22 -3.79 -19.95
CA GLY A 130 14.57 -3.92 -21.25
C GLY A 130 13.03 -4.00 -21.17
N THR A 131 12.46 -4.06 -19.98
CA THR A 131 11.01 -3.93 -19.74
C THR A 131 10.68 -2.58 -19.10
N ASN A 132 9.43 -2.14 -19.22
CA ASN A 132 8.93 -0.94 -18.56
C ASN A 132 7.43 -1.07 -18.28
N ALA A 133 6.90 -0.20 -17.42
CA ALA A 133 5.49 -0.16 -17.03
C ALA A 133 4.71 1.00 -17.68
N VAL A 134 5.23 1.60 -18.77
CA VAL A 134 4.63 2.81 -19.36
C VAL A 134 3.19 2.56 -19.78
N ASP A 135 2.91 1.45 -20.47
CA ASP A 135 1.55 1.14 -20.93
C ASP A 135 0.55 0.95 -19.77
N ILE A 136 1.00 0.46 -18.62
CA ILE A 136 0.15 0.37 -17.42
C ILE A 136 -0.05 1.77 -16.84
N LEU A 137 1.02 2.56 -16.66
CA LEU A 137 0.96 3.90 -16.08
C LEU A 137 0.12 4.88 -16.91
N GLU A 138 0.09 4.70 -18.23
CA GLU A 138 -0.76 5.45 -19.15
C GLU A 138 -2.19 4.91 -19.24
N GLY A 139 -2.48 3.75 -18.63
CA GLY A 139 -3.79 3.10 -18.63
C GLY A 139 -4.14 2.40 -19.94
N LYS A 140 -3.16 2.10 -20.80
CA LYS A 140 -3.32 1.36 -22.05
C LYS A 140 -3.50 -0.14 -21.81
N SER A 141 -2.70 -0.74 -20.93
CA SER A 141 -2.78 -2.18 -20.61
C SER A 141 -3.99 -2.52 -19.74
N TYR A 142 -4.28 -1.66 -18.75
CA TYR A 142 -5.42 -1.82 -17.86
C TYR A 142 -6.01 -0.45 -17.52
N LYS A 143 -7.22 -0.19 -18.00
CA LYS A 143 -7.89 1.08 -17.80
C LYS A 143 -8.62 1.11 -16.45
N LEU A 144 -8.31 2.13 -15.65
CA LEU A 144 -9.07 2.53 -14.46
C LEU A 144 -9.74 3.88 -14.72
N GLN A 145 -10.73 4.26 -13.90
CA GLN A 145 -11.30 5.61 -13.93
C GLN A 145 -10.26 6.65 -13.51
N PHE A 146 -9.45 6.30 -12.51
CA PHE A 146 -8.37 7.14 -12.03
C PHE A 146 -7.04 6.78 -12.70
N PRO A 147 -6.17 7.77 -12.94
CA PRO A 147 -4.82 7.54 -13.43
C PRO A 147 -4.02 6.59 -12.54
N TRP A 148 -3.29 5.67 -13.16
CA TRP A 148 -2.27 4.90 -12.46
C TRP A 148 -1.16 5.80 -11.93
N VAL A 149 -0.67 5.48 -10.72
CA VAL A 149 0.46 6.18 -10.10
C VAL A 149 1.56 5.18 -9.76
N GLY A 150 2.75 5.42 -10.30
CA GLY A 150 3.96 4.71 -9.93
C GLY A 150 4.60 5.31 -8.69
N VAL A 151 5.08 4.47 -7.79
CA VAL A 151 5.81 4.88 -6.58
C VAL A 151 7.09 4.07 -6.39
N VAL A 152 8.12 4.73 -5.90
CA VAL A 152 9.39 4.09 -5.53
C VAL A 152 9.57 4.23 -4.02
N ASN A 153 9.59 3.08 -3.35
CA ASN A 153 9.68 3.00 -1.90
C ASN A 153 11.12 2.69 -1.45
N ARG A 154 11.36 2.80 -0.15
CA ARG A 154 12.64 2.36 0.45
C ARG A 154 12.83 0.86 0.23
N SER A 155 14.02 0.47 -0.19
CA SER A 155 14.43 -0.94 -0.21
C SER A 155 14.64 -1.48 1.21
N GLN A 156 14.74 -2.80 1.36
CA GLN A 156 15.08 -3.40 2.66
C GLN A 156 16.44 -2.89 3.18
N ALA A 157 17.41 -2.69 2.30
CA ALA A 157 18.70 -2.13 2.67
C ALA A 157 18.60 -0.69 3.19
N ASP A 158 17.72 0.13 2.60
CA ASP A 158 17.45 1.48 3.08
C ASP A 158 16.77 1.49 4.44
N ILE A 159 15.83 0.56 4.68
CA ILE A 159 15.17 0.39 5.97
C ILE A 159 16.20 0.01 7.04
N ASN A 160 17.07 -0.96 6.75
CA ASN A 160 18.12 -1.39 7.68
C ASN A 160 19.10 -0.25 8.00
N LYS A 161 19.36 0.64 7.05
CA LYS A 161 20.19 1.85 7.23
C LYS A 161 19.43 3.04 7.80
N SER A 162 18.15 2.88 8.15
CA SER A 162 17.27 3.94 8.66
C SER A 162 17.27 5.19 7.77
N VAL A 163 17.27 5.02 6.44
CA VAL A 163 17.22 6.14 5.50
C VAL A 163 15.97 6.98 5.75
N ASP A 164 16.20 8.28 5.90
CA ASP A 164 15.15 9.26 6.16
C ASP A 164 14.14 9.35 5.00
N MET A 165 12.90 9.67 5.35
CA MET A 165 11.82 9.82 4.39
C MET A 165 12.05 10.96 3.41
N ILE A 166 12.69 12.07 3.82
CA ILE A 166 12.99 13.18 2.91
C ILE A 166 13.95 12.72 1.81
N ALA A 167 14.99 11.97 2.20
CA ALA A 167 15.94 11.40 1.25
C ALA A 167 15.26 10.37 0.32
N ALA A 168 14.37 9.53 0.85
CA ALA A 168 13.59 8.58 0.03
C ALA A 168 12.71 9.29 -1.00
N ARG A 169 12.01 10.36 -0.61
CA ARG A 169 11.17 11.18 -1.50
C ARG A 169 11.98 11.87 -2.59
N ARG A 170 13.16 12.39 -2.23
CA ARG A 170 14.08 12.97 -3.22
C ARG A 170 14.51 11.94 -4.25
N ARG A 171 14.93 10.74 -3.82
CA ARG A 171 15.32 9.65 -4.73
C ARG A 171 14.16 9.19 -5.62
N GLU A 172 12.93 9.09 -5.10
CA GLU A 172 11.74 8.78 -5.90
C GLU A 172 11.53 9.82 -7.01
N ARG A 173 11.67 11.12 -6.69
CA ARG A 173 11.55 12.19 -7.67
C ARG A 173 12.66 12.15 -8.72
N GLU A 174 13.91 11.98 -8.27
CA GLU A 174 15.07 11.86 -9.16
C GLU A 174 14.92 10.66 -10.11
N TYR A 175 14.43 9.52 -9.62
CA TYR A 175 14.16 8.34 -10.43
C TYR A 175 13.21 8.67 -11.58
N PHE A 176 12.00 9.17 -11.28
CA PHE A 176 11.03 9.47 -12.34
C PHE A 176 11.49 10.57 -13.29
N GLN A 177 12.28 11.55 -12.82
CA GLN A 177 12.81 12.63 -13.67
C GLN A 177 13.96 12.19 -14.58
N SER A 178 14.81 11.27 -14.12
CA SER A 178 16.02 10.84 -14.86
C SER A 178 15.82 9.57 -15.68
N SER A 179 14.79 8.76 -15.39
CA SER A 179 14.45 7.58 -16.18
C SER A 179 14.03 7.98 -17.60
N PRO A 180 14.73 7.50 -18.65
CA PRO A 180 14.35 7.73 -20.04
C PRO A 180 12.89 7.35 -20.34
N GLU A 181 12.44 6.23 -19.77
CA GLU A 181 11.10 5.66 -19.99
C GLU A 181 10.01 6.44 -19.27
N TYR A 182 10.29 7.08 -18.13
CA TYR A 182 9.27 7.66 -17.25
C TYR A 182 9.34 9.18 -17.09
N SER A 183 10.39 9.83 -17.59
CA SER A 183 10.62 11.29 -17.48
C SER A 183 9.40 12.13 -17.90
N HIS A 184 8.75 11.75 -18.99
CA HIS A 184 7.54 12.43 -19.49
C HIS A 184 6.33 12.28 -18.54
N LEU A 185 6.29 11.22 -17.72
CA LEU A 185 5.24 10.98 -16.72
C LEU A 185 5.58 11.55 -15.34
N ALA A 186 6.79 12.06 -15.12
CA ALA A 186 7.30 12.42 -13.79
C ALA A 186 6.37 13.36 -12.99
N HIS A 187 5.67 14.28 -13.66
CA HIS A 187 4.74 15.23 -13.03
C HIS A 187 3.51 14.58 -12.38
N ARG A 188 3.18 13.34 -12.77
CA ARG A 188 2.02 12.56 -12.29
C ARG A 188 2.42 11.25 -11.59
N MET A 189 3.68 11.14 -11.18
CA MET A 189 4.22 9.98 -10.49
C MET A 189 4.72 10.34 -9.09
N GLY A 190 5.00 9.32 -8.30
CA GLY A 190 5.54 9.43 -6.97
C GLY A 190 4.48 9.63 -5.88
N SER A 191 4.88 9.36 -4.65
CA SER A 191 3.93 9.29 -3.54
C SER A 191 3.39 10.65 -3.11
N GLU A 192 4.12 11.75 -3.38
CA GLU A 192 3.59 13.11 -3.17
C GLU A 192 2.41 13.40 -4.11
N HIS A 193 2.50 12.96 -5.37
CA HIS A 193 1.40 13.08 -6.32
C HIS A 193 0.22 12.21 -5.88
N LEU A 194 0.47 10.95 -5.49
CA LEU A 194 -0.55 10.06 -4.95
C LEU A 194 -1.28 10.69 -3.75
N GLY A 195 -0.54 11.24 -2.78
CA GLY A 195 -1.11 11.89 -1.60
C GLY A 195 -1.99 13.09 -1.97
N LYS A 196 -1.56 13.93 -2.92
CA LYS A 196 -2.37 15.05 -3.44
C LYS A 196 -3.61 14.58 -4.18
N MET A 197 -3.52 13.50 -4.96
CA MET A 197 -4.64 12.93 -5.70
C MET A 197 -5.71 12.39 -4.74
N LEU A 198 -5.28 11.63 -3.72
CA LEU A 198 -6.17 11.11 -2.69
C LEU A 198 -6.83 12.23 -1.89
N SER A 199 -6.07 13.25 -1.50
CA SER A 199 -6.59 14.40 -0.73
C SER A 199 -7.66 15.22 -1.47
N LYS A 200 -7.72 15.13 -2.81
CA LYS A 200 -8.77 15.79 -3.61
C LYS A 200 -10.06 14.97 -3.71
N HIS A 201 -9.99 13.68 -3.42
CA HIS A 201 -11.13 12.74 -3.50
C HIS A 201 -11.74 12.44 -2.13
N LEU A 202 -11.07 12.85 -1.06
CA LEU A 202 -11.55 12.86 0.32
C LEU A 202 -12.32 14.16 0.58
#